data_AF-A0A9E5GNG4-F1
#
_entry.id   AF-A0A9E5GNG4-F1
#
_cell.length_a   1.000
_cell.length_b   1.000
_cell.length_c   1.000
_cell.angle_alpha   90.00
_cell.angle_beta   90.00
_cell.angle_gamma   90.00
#
_symmetry.space_group_name_H-M   'P 1'
#
loop_
_entity.id
_entity.type
_entity.pdbx_description
1 polymer ?
#
loop_
_entity_poly.entity_id
_entity_poly.type
_entity_poly.pdbx_seq_one_letter_code
_entity_poly.pdbx_strand_id
1 'polypeptide(L)'
;MYKVDLEKLFAHILLLDQIDFVTVLDQILIGRACKTSVKAGNTMSLFQMIELVKEGFDMMENMFTSPSGKPFFVKSDKKELDKFFER
;
A
#
# COMPACT_ATOMS: atom_id res chain seq x y z
N MET A 1 -33.32 23.67 -1.20
CA MET A 1 -32.10 22.85 -1.35
C MET A 1 -32.54 21.39 -1.33
N TYR A 2 -32.41 20.66 -2.43
CA TYR A 2 -32.79 19.24 -2.46
C TYR A 2 -31.83 18.45 -1.56
N LYS A 3 -32.38 17.66 -0.63
CA LYS A 3 -31.58 16.73 0.17
C LYS A 3 -31.40 15.47 -0.68
N VAL A 4 -30.16 15.21 -1.08
CA VAL A 4 -29.78 13.96 -1.72
C VAL A 4 -29.58 12.91 -0.64
N ASP A 5 -30.27 11.79 -0.76
CA ASP A 5 -30.09 10.62 0.09
C ASP A 5 -28.90 9.81 -0.43
N LEU A 6 -27.74 10.00 0.20
CA LEU A 6 -26.48 9.37 -0.19
C LEU A 6 -26.53 7.84 -0.06
N GLU A 7 -27.27 7.32 0.91
CA GLU A 7 -27.37 5.88 1.15
C GLU A 7 -28.13 5.21 0.00
N LYS A 8 -29.26 5.79 -0.41
CA LYS A 8 -30.03 5.29 -1.56
C LYS A 8 -29.27 5.40 -2.87
N LEU A 9 -28.55 6.50 -3.07
CA LEU A 9 -27.74 6.70 -4.28
C LEU A 9 -26.63 5.65 -4.35
N PHE A 10 -25.93 5.41 -3.24
CA PHE A 10 -24.86 4.42 -3.17
C PHE A 10 -25.38 2.99 -3.38
N ALA A 11 -26.50 2.63 -2.74
CA ALA A 11 -27.15 1.34 -2.96
C ALA A 11 -27.58 1.15 -4.43
N HIS A 12 -28.06 2.21 -5.08
CA HIS A 12 -28.43 2.15 -6.49
C HIS A 12 -27.22 1.96 -7.41
N ILE A 13 -26.11 2.66 -7.16
CA ILE A 13 -24.87 2.50 -7.94
C ILE A 13 -24.30 1.09 -7.80
N LEU A 14 -24.32 0.52 -6.58
CA LEU A 14 -23.91 -0.86 -6.35
C LEU A 14 -24.82 -1.86 -7.08
N LEU A 15 -26.13 -1.64 -7.09
CA LEU A 15 -27.10 -2.49 -7.81
C LEU A 15 -26.97 -2.44 -9.33
N LEU A 16 -26.41 -1.35 -9.87
CA LEU A 16 -26.15 -1.19 -11.30
C LEU A 16 -24.82 -1.86 -11.73
N ASP A 17 -24.10 -2.53 -10.82
CA ASP A 17 -22.83 -3.22 -11.05
C ASP A 17 -21.74 -2.32 -11.68
N GLN A 18 -21.91 -0.99 -11.58
CA GLN A 18 -20.95 -0.03 -12.13
C GLN A 18 -19.68 0.07 -11.28
N ILE A 19 -19.77 -0.28 -10.00
CA ILE A 19 -18.67 -0.28 -9.05
C ILE A 19 -18.86 -1.48 -8.11
N ASP A 20 -17.84 -2.33 -8.00
CA ASP A 20 -17.83 -3.43 -7.05
C ASP A 20 -17.54 -2.92 -5.62
N PHE A 21 -18.23 -3.50 -4.64
CA PHE A 21 -18.01 -3.22 -3.22
C PHE A 21 -16.56 -3.48 -2.80
N VAL A 22 -15.91 -4.51 -3.38
CA VAL A 22 -14.49 -4.80 -3.12
C VAL A 22 -13.61 -3.61 -3.50
N THR A 23 -13.87 -2.99 -4.67
CA THR A 23 -13.09 -1.84 -5.14
C THR A 23 -13.23 -0.64 -4.19
N VAL A 24 -14.43 -0.40 -3.68
CA VAL A 24 -14.66 0.68 -2.70
C VAL A 24 -13.93 0.40 -1.40
N LEU A 25 -14.00 -0.84 -0.91
CA LEU A 25 -13.35 -1.25 0.33
C LEU A 25 -11.83 -1.12 0.22
N ASP A 26 -11.25 -1.55 -0.90
CA ASP A 26 -9.80 -1.44 -1.16
C ASP A 26 -9.33 0.01 -1.14
N GLN A 27 -10.07 0.93 -1.75
CA GLN A 27 -9.73 2.36 -1.71
C GLN A 27 -9.73 2.92 -0.29
N ILE A 28 -10.70 2.50 0.54
CA ILE A 28 -10.76 2.92 1.95
C ILE A 28 -9.56 2.36 2.72
N LEU A 29 -9.24 1.07 2.52
CA LEU A 29 -8.12 0.40 3.20
C LEU A 29 -6.77 1.01 2.80
N ILE A 30 -6.55 1.27 1.51
CA ILE A 30 -5.36 1.97 1.01
C ILE A 30 -5.26 3.37 1.63
N GLY A 31 -6.36 4.10 1.71
CA GLY A 31 -6.41 5.43 2.32
C GLY A 31 -6.05 5.41 3.81
N ARG A 32 -6.48 4.39 4.54
CA ARG A 32 -6.12 4.19 5.96
C ARG A 32 -4.65 3.79 6.11
N ALA A 33 -4.18 2.82 5.33
CA ALA A 33 -2.79 2.36 5.35
C ALA A 33 -1.83 3.52 5.06
N CYS A 34 -2.13 4.36 4.07
CA CYS A 34 -1.33 5.55 3.75
C CYS A 34 -1.29 6.58 4.89
N LYS A 35 -2.24 6.59 5.83
CA LYS A 35 -2.23 7.51 6.97
C LYS A 35 -1.43 6.97 8.14
N THR A 36 -1.43 5.65 8.33
CA THR A 36 -0.73 4.97 9.43
C THR A 36 0.70 4.52 9.06
N SER A 37 1.05 4.52 7.78
CA SER A 37 2.36 4.09 7.30
C SER A 37 3.49 4.97 7.84
N VAL A 38 4.66 4.36 8.04
CA VAL A 38 5.93 5.07 8.21
C VAL A 38 6.22 5.89 6.95
N LYS A 39 6.64 7.14 7.11
CA LYS A 39 6.91 8.09 6.01
C LYS A 39 8.25 8.78 6.18
N ALA A 40 8.66 9.48 5.12
CA ALA A 40 9.82 10.36 5.14
C ALA A 40 9.75 11.34 6.32
N GLY A 41 10.84 11.43 7.08
CA GLY A 41 10.94 12.26 8.28
C GLY A 41 10.55 11.55 9.58
N ASN A 42 10.04 10.31 9.54
CA ASN A 42 9.88 9.51 10.76
C ASN A 42 11.20 8.85 11.14
N THR A 43 11.60 9.01 12.40
CA THR A 43 12.72 8.28 13.00
C THR A 43 12.22 6.93 13.52
N MET A 44 12.99 5.88 13.25
CA MET A 44 12.74 4.53 13.76
C MET A 44 13.98 4.05 14.49
N SER A 45 13.80 3.20 15.50
CA SER A 45 14.89 2.43 16.08
C SER A 45 15.25 1.24 15.19
N LEU A 46 16.46 0.68 15.37
CA LEU A 46 16.88 -0.52 14.66
C LEU A 46 15.89 -1.68 14.87
N PHE A 47 15.36 -1.84 16.08
CA PHE A 47 14.38 -2.89 16.38
C PHE A 47 13.11 -2.73 15.55
N GLN A 48 12.56 -1.51 15.49
CA GLN A 48 11.36 -1.21 14.71
C GLN A 48 11.60 -1.44 13.20
N MET A 49 12.80 -1.12 12.71
CA MET A 49 13.14 -1.38 11.31
C MET A 49 13.20 -2.87 11.00
N ILE A 50 13.81 -3.67 11.88
CA ILE A 50 13.88 -5.13 11.71
C ILE A 50 12.48 -5.73 11.72
N GLU A 51 11.63 -5.32 12.67
CA GLU A 51 10.25 -5.77 12.77
C GLU A 51 9.45 -5.41 11.52
N LEU A 52 9.56 -4.18 11.03
CA LEU A 52 8.89 -3.73 9.80
C LEU A 52 9.26 -4.60 8.58
N VAL A 53 10.56 -4.90 8.41
CA VAL A 53 11.03 -5.74 7.30
C VAL A 53 10.51 -7.16 7.45
N LYS A 54 10.55 -7.72 8.67
CA LYS A 54 10.09 -9.07 8.95
C LYS A 54 8.59 -9.22 8.70
N GLU A 55 7.77 -8.32 9.26
CA GLU A 55 6.32 -8.33 9.07
C GLU A 55 5.95 -8.20 7.59
N GLY A 56 6.63 -7.34 6.84
CA GLY A 56 6.36 -7.18 5.41
C GLY A 56 6.64 -8.45 4.60
N PHE A 57 7.65 -9.25 4.96
CA PHE A 57 7.93 -10.51 4.26
C PHE A 57 7.08 -11.68 4.76
N ASP A 58 6.69 -11.68 6.02
CA ASP A 58 5.89 -12.75 6.63
C ASP A 58 4.39 -12.61 6.33
N MET A 59 3.87 -11.37 6.24
CA MET A 59 2.44 -11.10 6.16
C MET A 59 1.95 -10.65 4.78
N MET A 60 2.82 -10.15 3.90
CA MET A 60 2.41 -9.71 2.55
C MET A 60 2.70 -10.79 1.51
N GLU A 61 1.71 -11.09 0.66
CA GLU A 61 1.92 -12.01 -0.48
C GLU A 61 2.94 -11.48 -1.50
N ASN A 62 3.03 -10.16 -1.65
CA ASN A 62 3.98 -9.51 -2.55
C ASN A 62 4.53 -8.21 -1.95
N MET A 63 5.72 -8.29 -1.37
CA MET A 63 6.40 -7.13 -0.81
C MET A 63 7.15 -6.29 -1.87
N PHE A 64 7.26 -6.75 -3.12
CA PHE A 64 8.04 -6.04 -4.15
C PHE A 64 7.32 -4.81 -4.70
N THR A 65 6.00 -4.74 -4.56
CA THR A 65 5.16 -3.70 -5.17
C THR A 65 4.25 -3.05 -4.12
N SER A 66 4.20 -1.73 -4.08
CA SER A 66 3.27 -0.98 -3.24
C SER A 66 1.83 -1.17 -3.71
N PRO A 67 0.82 -0.85 -2.88
CA PRO A 67 -0.59 -0.83 -3.30
C PRO A 67 -0.87 0.10 -4.50
N SER A 68 0.03 1.04 -4.78
CA SER A 68 -0.03 1.96 -5.93
C SER A 68 0.77 1.50 -7.15
N GLY A 69 1.34 0.30 -7.14
CA GLY A 69 2.08 -0.27 -8.27
C GLY A 69 3.55 0.13 -8.36
N LYS A 70 4.09 0.87 -7.39
CA LYS A 70 5.50 1.30 -7.39
C LYS A 70 6.40 0.24 -6.76
N PRO A 71 7.67 0.09 -7.18
CA PRO A 71 8.61 -0.75 -6.47
C PRO A 71 8.72 -0.33 -5.00
N PHE A 72 8.56 -1.29 -4.09
CA PHE A 72 8.59 -1.04 -2.65
C PHE A 72 9.97 -1.31 -2.05
N PHE A 73 10.65 -2.37 -2.49
CA PHE A 73 12.06 -2.60 -2.19
C PHE A 73 12.83 -2.99 -3.46
N VAL A 74 14.11 -2.66 -3.47
CA VAL A 74 15.05 -3.05 -4.52
C VAL A 74 16.07 -4.00 -3.90
N LYS A 75 16.29 -5.14 -4.54
CA LYS A 75 17.36 -6.05 -4.18
C LYS A 75 18.50 -5.86 -5.18
N SER A 76 19.71 -5.70 -4.67
CA SER A 76 20.92 -5.69 -5.49
C SER A 76 21.84 -6.79 -5.01
N ASP A 77 22.23 -7.66 -5.92
CA ASP A 77 23.17 -8.73 -5.61
C ASP A 77 24.60 -8.19 -5.53
N LYS A 78 25.49 -8.90 -4.84
CA LYS A 78 26.89 -8.48 -4.67
C LYS A 78 27.57 -8.14 -6.00
N LYS A 79 27.34 -8.96 -7.05
CA LYS A 79 27.89 -8.71 -8.39
C LYS A 79 27.40 -7.40 -9.02
N GLU A 80 26.17 -7.01 -8.74
CA GLU A 80 25.62 -5.74 -9.21
C GLU A 80 26.22 -4.56 -8.44
N LEU A 81 26.38 -4.73 -7.12
CA LEU A 81 27.10 -3.77 -6.29
C LEU A 81 28.55 -3.58 -6.78
N ASP A 82 29.27 -4.66 -7.04
CA ASP A 82 30.66 -4.61 -7.49
C ASP A 82 30.81 -3.88 -8.84
N LYS A 83 29.84 -4.03 -9.76
CA LYS A 83 29.80 -3.26 -11.02
C LYS A 83 29.74 -1.74 -10.80
N PHE A 84 29.03 -1.26 -9.78
CA PHE A 84 28.97 0.18 -9.49
C PHE A 84 30.33 0.74 -9.05
N PHE A 85 31.24 -0.13 -8.59
CA PHE A 85 32.60 0.21 -8.19
C PHE A 85 33.66 -0.25 -9.20
N GLU A 86 33.24 -0.70 -10.40
CA GLU A 86 34.13 -1.26 -11.43
C GLU A 86 35.00 -2.42 -10.92
N ARG A 87 34.43 -3.24 -10.02
CA ARG A 87 35.09 -4.37 -9.36
C ARG A 87 34.56 -5.73 -9.80
#